data_AF-A0A2P6SFH9-F1
#
_entry.id   AF-A0A2P6SFH9-F1
#
_cell.length_a   1.000
_cell.length_b   1.000
_cell.length_c   1.000
_cell.angle_alpha   90.00
_cell.angle_beta   90.00
_cell.angle_gamma   90.00
#
_symmetry.space_group_name_H-M   'P 1'
#
loop_
_entity.id
_entity.type
_entity.pdbx_description
1 polymer ?
#
loop_
_entity_poly.entity_id
_entity_poly.type
_entity_poly.pdbx_seq_one_letter_code
_entity_poly.pdbx_strand_id
1 'polypeptide(L)'
;MILILRSNQFNGSMPSQLCHLKKIQILDFSINNISGFIPKCLHNFASLALNGFSATIAPRISQEFSIYNEPTTYLGEYVDEASLIWKGTMSKYKSTLGLLKSIDLSCNSFSGEIPSELNKVQYLGRLEACCHWTSLILSRNQLHGRIPTSISQIPRLSMLDLSYNNLSGMIPIGTQIQTFEPTAFAGNHLLCGPPLPRLCFDHAEKTGDQEEEEGKYELITQGFYISMALGFVVEFYGVIGPLLFK
;
A
#
# COMPACT_ATOMS: atom_id res chain seq x y z
N MET A 1 -10.20 -11.23 7.83
CA MET A 1 -10.56 -12.31 6.87
C MET A 1 -9.52 -12.37 5.78
N ILE A 2 -9.06 -13.58 5.46
CA ILE A 2 -8.03 -13.85 4.47
C ILE A 2 -8.68 -14.64 3.33
N LEU A 3 -8.54 -14.17 2.10
CA LEU A 3 -9.04 -14.85 0.91
C LEU A 3 -7.91 -14.92 -0.11
N ILE A 4 -7.38 -16.14 -0.31
CA ILE A 4 -6.27 -16.43 -1.22
C ILE A 4 -6.79 -17.42 -2.26
N LEU A 5 -6.92 -16.93 -3.49
CA LEU A 5 -7.40 -17.63 -4.68
C LEU A 5 -6.40 -17.51 -5.83
N ARG A 6 -5.13 -17.27 -5.49
CA ARG A 6 -3.99 -17.17 -6.39
C ARG A 6 -3.84 -18.40 -7.29
N SER A 7 -3.36 -18.19 -8.52
CA SER A 7 -2.94 -19.26 -9.44
C SER A 7 -4.06 -20.23 -9.78
N ASN A 8 -5.20 -19.68 -10.17
CA ASN A 8 -6.36 -20.44 -10.67
C ASN A 8 -6.71 -20.01 -12.10
N GLN A 9 -7.82 -20.53 -12.62
CA GLN A 9 -8.35 -20.18 -13.93
C GLN A 9 -9.63 -19.34 -13.83
N PHE A 10 -9.80 -18.56 -12.74
CA PHE A 10 -10.99 -17.73 -12.59
C PHE A 10 -11.08 -16.69 -13.71
N ASN A 11 -12.27 -16.52 -14.28
CA ASN A 11 -12.52 -15.61 -15.38
C ASN A 11 -13.79 -14.78 -15.15
N GLY A 12 -14.14 -13.92 -16.11
CA GLY A 12 -15.24 -12.98 -15.96
C GLY A 12 -14.87 -11.79 -15.08
N SER A 13 -15.86 -11.01 -14.67
CA SER A 13 -15.66 -9.81 -13.86
C SER A 13 -15.72 -10.09 -12.37
N MET A 14 -14.97 -9.33 -11.59
CA MET A 14 -15.04 -9.38 -10.13
C MET A 14 -16.45 -8.97 -9.64
N PRO A 15 -17.17 -9.84 -8.89
CA PRO A 15 -18.55 -9.58 -8.49
C PRO A 15 -18.66 -8.46 -7.45
N SER A 16 -19.68 -7.60 -7.58
CA SER A 16 -19.95 -6.52 -6.61
C SER A 16 -20.33 -7.05 -5.22
N GLN A 17 -20.70 -8.33 -5.10
CA GLN A 17 -20.97 -8.99 -3.83
C GLN A 17 -19.73 -9.05 -2.93
N LEU A 18 -18.51 -8.98 -3.49
CA LEU A 18 -17.27 -8.82 -2.72
C LEU A 18 -17.28 -7.54 -1.87
N CYS A 19 -18.07 -6.52 -2.25
CA CYS A 19 -18.26 -5.32 -1.45
C CYS A 19 -18.91 -5.59 -0.07
N HIS A 20 -19.59 -6.72 0.11
CA HIS A 20 -20.15 -7.10 1.41
C HIS A 20 -19.09 -7.59 2.40
N LEU A 21 -17.88 -7.89 1.92
CA LEU A 21 -16.79 -8.43 2.71
C LEU A 21 -16.04 -7.31 3.44
N LYS A 22 -16.72 -6.67 4.40
CA LYS A 22 -16.26 -5.47 5.13
C LYS A 22 -15.06 -5.68 6.06
N LYS A 23 -14.48 -6.89 6.15
CA LYS A 23 -13.38 -7.24 7.07
C LYS A 23 -12.24 -7.99 6.36
N ILE A 24 -12.10 -7.80 5.04
CA ILE A 24 -10.97 -8.33 4.29
C ILE A 24 -9.68 -7.69 4.82
N GLN A 25 -8.72 -8.54 5.10
CA GLN A 25 -7.37 -8.15 5.50
C GLN A 25 -6.38 -8.48 4.38
N ILE A 26 -6.49 -9.69 3.83
CA ILE A 26 -5.69 -10.16 2.70
C ILE A 26 -6.64 -10.64 1.62
N LEU A 27 -6.44 -10.11 0.42
CA LEU A 27 -7.11 -10.49 -0.81
C LEU A 27 -6.06 -10.79 -1.87
N ASP A 28 -5.90 -12.06 -2.22
CA ASP A 28 -4.98 -12.47 -3.29
C ASP A 28 -5.76 -13.23 -4.36
N PHE A 29 -5.98 -12.57 -5.50
CA PHE A 29 -6.58 -13.13 -6.71
C PHE A 29 -5.56 -13.17 -7.85
N SER A 30 -4.27 -13.06 -7.54
CA SER A 30 -3.22 -12.97 -8.55
C SER A 30 -3.11 -14.23 -9.40
N ILE A 31 -2.60 -14.09 -10.63
CA ILE A 31 -2.40 -15.21 -11.56
C ILE A 31 -3.75 -15.91 -11.82
N ASN A 32 -4.66 -15.17 -12.44
CA ASN A 32 -5.97 -15.66 -12.89
C ASN A 32 -6.28 -15.02 -14.25
N ASN A 33 -7.50 -15.23 -14.76
CA ASN A 33 -7.98 -14.68 -16.02
C ASN A 33 -9.16 -13.70 -15.83
N ILE A 34 -9.18 -13.00 -14.69
CA ILE A 34 -10.26 -12.09 -14.29
C ILE A 34 -10.16 -10.81 -15.10
N SER A 35 -11.30 -10.28 -15.52
CA SER A 35 -11.42 -9.15 -16.45
C SER A 35 -12.37 -8.09 -15.91
N GLY A 36 -12.59 -7.03 -16.67
CA GLY A 36 -13.47 -5.93 -16.27
C GLY A 36 -12.83 -5.02 -15.23
N PHE A 37 -13.66 -4.31 -14.47
CA PHE A 37 -13.21 -3.24 -13.58
C PHE A 37 -12.92 -3.74 -12.17
N ILE A 38 -11.94 -3.11 -11.52
CA ILE A 38 -11.71 -3.26 -10.08
C ILE A 38 -12.90 -2.60 -9.35
N PRO A 39 -13.66 -3.32 -8.51
CA PRO A 39 -14.78 -2.75 -7.78
C PRO A 39 -14.33 -1.62 -6.84
N LYS A 40 -14.99 -0.46 -6.94
CA LYS A 40 -14.69 0.73 -6.13
C LYS A 40 -14.69 0.47 -4.63
N CYS A 41 -15.51 -0.48 -4.18
CA CYS A 41 -15.69 -0.87 -2.79
C CYS A 41 -14.52 -1.63 -2.16
N LEU A 42 -13.51 -2.04 -2.94
CA LEU A 42 -12.27 -2.63 -2.42
C LEU A 42 -11.45 -1.64 -1.56
N HIS A 43 -12.00 -0.46 -1.32
CA HIS A 43 -11.44 0.65 -0.56
C HIS A 43 -11.38 0.49 0.96
N ASN A 44 -12.00 -0.53 1.56
CA ASN A 44 -12.15 -0.54 3.03
C ASN A 44 -10.93 -1.12 3.75
N PHE A 45 -9.74 -0.57 3.50
CA PHE A 45 -8.55 -0.81 4.33
C PHE A 45 -8.70 -0.20 5.73
N ALA A 46 -9.70 0.65 5.97
CA ALA A 46 -9.93 1.36 7.22
C ALA A 46 -10.76 0.58 8.26
N SER A 47 -11.46 -0.50 7.89
CA SER A 47 -12.25 -1.25 8.86
C SER A 47 -11.34 -1.96 9.87
N LEU A 48 -11.47 -1.54 11.12
CA LEU A 48 -10.71 -1.99 12.27
C LEU A 48 -10.68 -3.54 12.34
N ALA A 49 -9.48 -4.10 12.26
CA ALA A 49 -9.13 -5.34 12.93
C ALA A 49 -8.91 -5.04 14.42
N LEU A 50 -9.88 -4.38 15.05
CA LEU A 50 -10.04 -4.42 16.48
C LEU A 50 -10.80 -5.70 16.78
N ASN A 51 -10.03 -6.76 16.96
CA ASN A 51 -10.21 -7.70 18.06
C ASN A 51 -8.96 -8.57 18.05
N GLY A 52 -8.04 -8.18 18.92
CA GLY A 52 -6.83 -8.87 19.36
C GLY A 52 -6.36 -10.07 18.56
N PHE A 53 -5.39 -9.85 17.69
CA PHE A 53 -4.22 -10.71 17.69
C PHE A 53 -3.03 -9.89 18.13
N SER A 54 -2.88 -9.80 19.45
CA SER A 54 -1.55 -9.55 19.99
C SER A 54 -0.66 -10.65 19.40
N ALA A 55 0.42 -10.28 18.71
CA ALA A 55 1.40 -11.25 18.20
C ALA A 55 2.00 -12.15 19.32
N THR A 56 1.67 -11.87 20.58
CA THR A 56 2.04 -12.60 21.80
C THR A 56 0.93 -13.47 22.41
N ILE A 57 -0.31 -13.45 21.92
CA ILE A 57 -1.40 -14.27 22.49
C ILE A 57 -2.04 -15.08 21.37
N ALA A 58 -1.65 -16.35 21.26
CA ALA A 58 -2.37 -17.32 20.45
C ALA A 58 -3.85 -17.32 20.90
N PRO A 59 -4.82 -17.30 19.99
CA PRO A 59 -6.22 -17.51 20.35
C PRO A 59 -6.32 -18.91 20.94
N ARG A 60 -6.47 -19.00 22.26
CA ARG A 60 -6.85 -20.24 22.92
C ARG A 60 -8.31 -20.47 22.57
N ILE A 61 -8.58 -21.40 21.67
CA ILE A 61 -9.94 -21.90 21.48
C ILE A 61 -10.18 -22.88 22.62
N SER A 62 -10.95 -22.46 23.61
CA SER A 62 -11.54 -23.38 24.59
C SER A 62 -12.87 -23.85 24.01
N GLN A 63 -12.93 -25.10 23.57
CA GLN A 63 -14.20 -25.74 23.27
C GLN A 63 -14.56 -26.67 24.42
N GLU A 64 -15.66 -26.36 25.09
CA GLU A 64 -16.24 -27.25 26.09
C GLU A 64 -17.07 -28.31 25.38
N PHE A 65 -16.78 -29.56 25.64
CA PHE A 65 -17.62 -30.67 25.24
C PHE A 65 -17.76 -31.64 26.41
N SER A 66 -18.83 -32.45 26.39
CA SER A 66 -19.08 -33.45 27.43
C SER A 66 -18.84 -34.83 26.84
N ILE A 67 -17.84 -35.55 27.35
CA ILE A 67 -17.68 -36.99 27.10
C ILE A 67 -18.10 -37.70 28.40
N TYR A 68 -19.11 -38.57 28.32
CA TYR A 68 -19.64 -39.31 29.48
C TYR A 68 -20.08 -38.43 30.68
N ASN A 69 -20.77 -37.32 30.41
CA ASN A 69 -21.24 -36.35 31.42
C ASN A 69 -20.15 -35.67 32.24
N GLU A 70 -18.87 -35.84 31.89
CA GLU A 70 -17.76 -35.08 32.46
C GLU A 70 -17.42 -33.89 31.56
N PRO A 71 -17.43 -32.64 32.08
CA PRO A 71 -17.03 -31.48 31.31
C PRO A 71 -15.55 -31.58 30.95
N THR A 72 -15.25 -31.68 29.66
CA THR A 72 -13.89 -31.72 29.13
C THR A 72 -13.62 -30.44 28.35
N THR A 73 -12.58 -29.71 28.75
CA THR A 73 -12.15 -28.48 28.06
C THR A 73 -10.99 -28.82 27.12
N TYR A 74 -11.20 -28.74 25.82
CA TYR A 74 -10.10 -28.81 24.85
C TYR A 74 -9.49 -27.43 24.68
N LEU A 75 -8.20 -27.32 25.03
CA LEU A 75 -7.38 -26.14 24.77
C LEU A 75 -6.59 -26.37 23.49
N GLY A 76 -7.08 -25.84 22.37
CA GLY A 76 -6.36 -25.80 21.10
C GLY A 76 -5.70 -24.43 20.90
N GLU A 77 -4.44 -24.41 20.48
CA GLU A 77 -3.81 -23.20 19.93
C GLU A 77 -4.15 -23.10 18.45
N TYR A 78 -4.93 -22.10 18.05
CA TYR A 78 -5.21 -21.85 16.65
C TYR A 78 -4.10 -20.96 16.06
N VAL A 79 -3.33 -21.52 15.13
CA VAL A 79 -2.22 -20.83 14.46
C VAL A 79 -2.69 -20.41 13.07
N ASP A 80 -2.96 -19.11 12.90
CA ASP A 80 -3.15 -18.54 11.56
C ASP A 80 -1.82 -18.61 10.78
N GLU A 81 -1.78 -19.41 9.71
CA GLU A 81 -0.67 -19.48 8.76
C GLU A 81 -1.18 -19.14 7.35
N ALA A 82 -0.51 -18.21 6.67
CA ALA A 82 -0.73 -17.97 5.25
C ALA A 82 0.60 -17.77 4.53
N SER A 83 0.65 -18.23 3.28
CA SER A 83 1.79 -17.99 2.39
C SER A 83 1.43 -16.83 1.46
N LEU A 84 2.23 -15.77 1.49
CA LEU A 84 1.97 -14.52 0.76
C LEU A 84 3.23 -14.09 0.01
N ILE A 85 3.07 -13.42 -1.13
CA ILE A 85 4.18 -12.68 -1.72
C ILE A 85 4.32 -11.34 -1.01
N TRP A 86 5.52 -11.10 -0.49
CA TRP A 86 5.88 -9.85 0.15
C TRP A 86 7.25 -9.42 -0.33
N LYS A 87 7.38 -8.17 -0.80
CA LYS A 87 8.60 -7.64 -1.41
C LYS A 87 9.21 -8.57 -2.48
N GLY A 88 8.35 -9.22 -3.27
CA GLY A 88 8.76 -10.13 -4.35
C GLY A 88 9.06 -11.57 -3.92
N THR A 89 9.00 -11.89 -2.62
CA THR A 89 9.32 -13.22 -2.11
C THR A 89 8.10 -13.89 -1.49
N MET A 90 7.81 -15.13 -1.89
CA MET A 90 6.79 -15.95 -1.23
C MET A 90 7.29 -16.35 0.15
N SER A 91 6.58 -15.93 1.20
CA SER A 91 6.95 -16.20 2.59
C SER A 91 5.74 -16.71 3.37
N LYS A 92 6.00 -17.59 4.32
CA LYS A 92 5.01 -18.09 5.27
C LYS A 92 4.94 -17.15 6.47
N TYR A 93 3.76 -16.62 6.72
CA TYR A 93 3.47 -15.73 7.84
C TYR A 93 2.59 -16.46 8.84
N LYS A 94 3.03 -16.45 10.10
CA LYS A 94 2.29 -17.01 11.23
C LYS A 94 1.77 -15.90 12.15
N SER A 95 2.41 -15.70 13.30
CA SER A 95 2.05 -14.68 14.31
C SER A 95 2.08 -13.23 13.81
N THR A 96 2.75 -12.94 12.70
CA THR A 96 2.83 -11.61 12.09
C THR A 96 1.74 -11.36 11.05
N LEU A 97 0.95 -12.37 10.69
CA LEU A 97 -0.08 -12.27 9.65
C LEU A 97 -1.08 -11.15 9.95
N GLY A 98 -1.48 -10.99 11.22
CA GLY A 98 -2.35 -9.91 11.70
C GLY A 98 -1.84 -8.49 11.46
N LEU A 99 -0.54 -8.32 11.19
CA LEU A 99 0.09 -7.02 10.90
C LEU A 99 0.07 -6.67 9.41
N LEU A 100 -0.38 -7.57 8.54
CA LEU A 100 -0.35 -7.38 7.10
C LEU A 100 -1.73 -7.08 6.56
N LYS A 101 -1.81 -6.07 5.69
CA LYS A 101 -2.94 -5.82 4.79
C LYS A 101 -2.45 -5.90 3.37
N SER A 102 -3.09 -6.70 2.54
CA SER A 102 -2.61 -6.91 1.16
C SER A 102 -3.78 -7.05 0.20
N ILE A 103 -3.72 -6.33 -0.90
CA ILE A 103 -4.51 -6.61 -2.11
C ILE A 103 -3.53 -6.94 -3.23
N ASP A 104 -3.57 -8.18 -3.71
CA ASP A 104 -2.84 -8.64 -4.88
C ASP A 104 -3.84 -9.09 -5.97
N LEU A 105 -3.93 -8.27 -7.03
CA LEU A 105 -4.73 -8.52 -8.23
C LEU A 105 -3.85 -8.69 -9.47
N SER A 106 -2.54 -8.93 -9.28
CA SER A 106 -1.57 -8.99 -10.38
C SER A 106 -1.82 -10.14 -11.33
N CYS A 107 -1.26 -10.04 -12.55
CA CYS A 107 -1.36 -11.10 -13.56
C CYS A 107 -2.81 -11.52 -13.84
N ASN A 108 -3.64 -10.55 -14.21
CA ASN A 108 -5.02 -10.72 -14.62
C ASN A 108 -5.28 -9.88 -15.89
N SER A 109 -6.54 -9.73 -16.29
CA SER A 109 -6.99 -8.89 -17.41
C SER A 109 -7.86 -7.72 -16.94
N PHE A 110 -7.62 -7.17 -15.73
CA PHE A 110 -8.37 -6.01 -15.26
C PHE A 110 -8.15 -4.80 -16.16
N SER A 111 -9.23 -4.09 -16.48
CA SER A 111 -9.25 -2.91 -17.36
C SER A 111 -9.88 -1.72 -16.65
N GLY A 112 -9.87 -0.55 -17.30
CA GLY A 112 -10.39 0.67 -16.70
C GLY A 112 -9.40 1.36 -15.78
N GLU A 113 -9.89 2.35 -15.03
CA GLU A 113 -9.08 3.13 -14.10
C GLU A 113 -8.95 2.46 -12.74
N ILE A 114 -7.85 2.75 -12.05
CA ILE A 114 -7.71 2.40 -10.64
C ILE A 114 -8.74 3.22 -9.84
N PRO A 115 -9.59 2.60 -9.00
CA PRO A 115 -10.60 3.33 -8.25
C PRO A 115 -10.00 4.41 -7.35
N SER A 116 -10.47 5.64 -7.48
CA SER A 116 -10.06 6.76 -6.62
C SER A 116 -10.42 6.55 -5.15
N GLU A 117 -11.39 5.68 -4.90
CA GLU A 117 -11.96 5.42 -3.59
C GLU A 117 -11.02 4.60 -2.69
N LEU A 118 -9.90 4.03 -3.19
CA LEU A 118 -9.01 3.09 -2.48
C LEU A 118 -8.58 3.49 -1.06
N ASN A 119 -8.62 4.77 -0.70
CA ASN A 119 -8.33 5.25 0.64
C ASN A 119 -9.43 6.17 1.23
N LYS A 120 -10.69 5.93 0.90
CA LYS A 120 -11.80 6.69 1.48
C LYS A 120 -12.01 6.27 2.94
N VAL A 121 -11.19 6.82 3.82
CA VAL A 121 -11.35 6.72 5.27
C VAL A 121 -12.56 7.58 5.65
N GLN A 122 -13.63 6.95 6.14
CA GLN A 122 -14.63 7.68 6.90
C GLN A 122 -13.95 8.02 8.22
N TYR A 123 -13.51 9.29 8.37
CA TYR A 123 -12.92 9.83 9.59
C TYR A 123 -13.93 9.73 10.74
N LEU A 124 -14.08 8.55 11.32
CA LEU A 124 -14.69 8.33 12.62
C LEU A 124 -13.50 8.10 13.54
N GLY A 125 -13.13 9.16 14.26
CA GLY A 125 -11.88 9.25 15.00
C GLY A 125 -11.54 7.99 15.79
N ARG A 126 -10.51 7.27 15.35
CA ARG A 126 -9.62 6.50 16.22
C ARG A 126 -8.31 6.18 15.50
N LEU A 127 -7.23 6.64 16.11
CA LEU A 127 -5.83 6.40 15.77
C LEU A 127 -5.46 4.91 15.93
N GLU A 128 -5.98 4.05 15.05
CA GLU A 128 -5.72 2.60 15.13
C GLU A 128 -5.20 1.98 13.81
N ALA A 129 -4.68 2.83 12.92
CA ALA A 129 -3.94 2.41 11.72
C ALA A 129 -2.43 2.24 11.97
N CYS A 130 -1.97 2.36 13.23
CA CYS A 130 -0.53 2.47 13.51
C CYS A 130 0.25 1.14 13.38
N CYS A 131 -0.41 -0.01 13.38
CA CYS A 131 0.30 -1.29 13.55
C CYS A 131 0.22 -2.23 12.35
N HIS A 132 -0.23 -1.78 11.16
CA HIS A 132 -0.26 -2.62 9.96
C HIS A 132 0.62 -2.10 8.82
N TRP A 133 1.13 -3.04 8.02
CA TRP A 133 1.80 -2.79 6.75
C TRP A 133 0.83 -3.03 5.62
N THR A 134 0.75 -2.09 4.67
CA THR A 134 -0.17 -2.19 3.53
C THR A 134 0.58 -2.51 2.24
N SER A 135 0.08 -3.47 1.48
CA SER A 135 0.56 -3.86 0.15
C SER A 135 -0.55 -3.71 -0.89
N LEU A 136 -0.22 -3.10 -2.04
CA LEU A 136 -1.10 -2.97 -3.19
C LEU A 136 -0.37 -3.38 -4.47
N ILE A 137 -0.72 -4.55 -5.00
CA ILE A 137 -0.11 -5.12 -6.22
C ILE A 137 -1.17 -5.24 -7.30
N LEU A 138 -1.03 -4.44 -8.35
CA LEU A 138 -1.94 -4.38 -9.50
C LEU A 138 -1.21 -4.65 -10.83
N SER A 139 0.05 -5.09 -10.77
CA SER A 139 0.91 -5.24 -11.94
C SER A 139 0.42 -6.27 -12.94
N ARG A 140 0.84 -6.14 -14.20
CA ARG A 140 0.49 -7.07 -15.30
C ARG A 140 -1.03 -7.21 -15.46
N ASN A 141 -1.67 -6.07 -15.71
CA ASN A 141 -3.08 -5.94 -16.06
C ASN A 141 -3.21 -4.99 -17.28
N GLN A 142 -4.44 -4.58 -17.60
CA GLN A 142 -4.77 -3.65 -18.69
C GLN A 142 -5.31 -2.32 -18.13
N LEU A 143 -4.91 -1.96 -16.91
CA LEU A 143 -5.38 -0.74 -16.24
C LEU A 143 -4.86 0.49 -16.98
N HIS A 144 -5.68 1.54 -17.08
CA HIS A 144 -5.35 2.77 -17.78
C HIS A 144 -5.79 4.00 -17.01
N GLY A 145 -5.59 5.19 -17.58
CA GLY A 145 -5.89 6.46 -16.92
C GLY A 145 -4.78 6.89 -15.96
N ARG A 146 -5.08 7.82 -15.05
CA ARG A 146 -4.11 8.37 -14.09
C ARG A 146 -4.03 7.51 -12.84
N ILE A 147 -2.87 7.53 -12.17
CA ILE A 147 -2.75 6.96 -10.81
C ILE A 147 -3.48 7.91 -9.84
N PRO A 148 -4.51 7.46 -9.10
CA PRO A 148 -5.24 8.32 -8.19
C PRO A 148 -4.36 8.82 -7.04
N THR A 149 -4.54 10.09 -6.66
CA THR A 149 -3.84 10.69 -5.51
C THR A 149 -4.16 10.01 -4.19
N SER A 150 -5.31 9.34 -4.07
CA SER A 150 -5.68 8.60 -2.86
C SER A 150 -4.72 7.46 -2.50
N ILE A 151 -3.98 6.90 -3.47
CA ILE A 151 -2.94 5.89 -3.21
C ILE A 151 -1.80 6.48 -2.36
N SER A 152 -1.48 7.77 -2.55
CA SER A 152 -0.44 8.44 -1.77
C SER A 152 -0.84 8.67 -0.31
N GLN A 153 -2.12 8.53 0.00
CA GLN A 153 -2.68 8.70 1.34
C GLN A 153 -2.87 7.38 2.10
N ILE A 154 -2.63 6.22 1.46
CA ILE A 154 -2.77 4.91 2.12
C ILE A 154 -1.81 4.83 3.31
N PRO A 155 -2.26 4.56 4.54
CA PRO A 155 -1.37 4.53 5.69
C PRO A 155 -0.40 3.35 5.60
N ARG A 156 0.90 3.63 5.83
CA ARG A 156 1.98 2.62 5.88
C ARG A 156 2.02 1.70 4.65
N LEU A 157 1.83 2.28 3.45
CA LEU A 157 2.02 1.57 2.19
C LEU A 157 3.50 1.19 2.07
N SER A 158 3.81 -0.09 2.21
CA SER A 158 5.18 -0.62 2.24
C SER A 158 5.56 -1.38 0.97
N MET A 159 4.56 -1.75 0.18
CA MET A 159 4.73 -2.41 -1.10
C MET A 159 3.70 -1.88 -2.08
N LEU A 160 4.19 -1.42 -3.23
CA LEU A 160 3.38 -0.95 -4.35
C LEU A 160 3.99 -1.54 -5.62
N ASP A 161 3.15 -2.13 -6.46
CA ASP A 161 3.55 -2.54 -7.80
C ASP A 161 2.40 -2.29 -8.78
N LEU A 162 2.58 -1.30 -9.65
CA LEU A 162 1.67 -0.88 -10.71
C LEU A 162 2.25 -1.19 -12.11
N SER A 163 3.36 -1.93 -12.17
CA SER A 163 4.11 -2.15 -13.40
C SER A 163 3.31 -2.96 -14.43
N TYR A 164 3.69 -2.84 -15.70
CA TYR A 164 3.08 -3.54 -16.82
C TYR A 164 1.55 -3.34 -16.88
N ASN A 165 1.14 -2.08 -16.96
CA ASN A 165 -0.21 -1.62 -17.24
C ASN A 165 -0.16 -0.57 -18.36
N ASN A 166 -1.28 0.09 -18.65
CA ASN A 166 -1.38 1.20 -19.61
C ASN A 166 -1.68 2.54 -18.91
N LEU A 167 -1.10 2.74 -17.71
CA LEU A 167 -1.28 3.97 -16.91
C LEU A 167 -0.59 5.17 -17.57
N SER A 168 -1.10 6.36 -17.28
CA SER A 168 -0.73 7.60 -17.96
C SER A 168 -0.70 8.81 -17.02
N GLY A 169 0.03 9.84 -17.44
CA GLY A 169 0.12 11.11 -16.73
C GLY A 169 1.12 11.10 -15.58
N MET A 170 1.06 12.17 -14.77
CA MET A 170 1.99 12.37 -13.67
C MET A 170 1.75 11.37 -12.53
N ILE A 171 2.83 10.77 -12.02
CA ILE A 171 2.79 9.99 -10.78
C ILE A 171 2.44 10.93 -9.62
N PRO A 172 1.41 10.61 -8.79
CA PRO A 172 0.97 11.49 -7.72
C PRO A 172 2.08 11.68 -6.68
N ILE A 173 2.22 12.92 -6.24
CA ILE A 173 3.15 13.29 -5.16
C ILE A 173 2.49 12.95 -3.81
N GLY A 174 3.25 12.37 -2.91
CA GLY A 174 2.84 12.21 -1.52
C GLY A 174 3.96 11.66 -0.65
N THR A 175 3.64 11.32 0.60
CA THR A 175 4.65 11.05 1.62
C THR A 175 5.52 9.83 1.35
N GLN A 176 5.03 8.85 0.58
CA GLN A 176 5.71 7.56 0.38
C GLN A 176 5.81 7.12 -1.09
N ILE A 177 5.06 7.71 -2.03
CA ILE A 177 5.02 7.23 -3.43
C ILE A 177 6.38 7.36 -4.09
N GLN A 178 7.07 8.48 -3.84
CA GLN A 178 8.40 8.76 -4.39
C GLN A 178 9.51 7.89 -3.76
N THR A 179 9.22 7.15 -2.68
CA THR A 179 10.19 6.24 -2.05
C THR A 179 10.25 4.86 -2.71
N PHE A 180 9.29 4.54 -3.58
CA PHE A 180 9.29 3.27 -4.31
C PHE A 180 10.28 3.31 -5.48
N GLU A 181 10.86 2.15 -5.77
CA GLU A 181 11.74 1.97 -6.92
C GLU A 181 11.01 2.25 -8.24
N PRO A 182 11.69 2.81 -9.26
CA PRO A 182 11.10 3.03 -10.59
C PRO A 182 10.49 1.77 -11.22
N THR A 183 10.97 0.58 -10.82
CA THR A 183 10.47 -0.72 -11.27
C THR A 183 8.99 -0.94 -10.93
N ALA A 184 8.50 -0.37 -9.82
CA ALA A 184 7.09 -0.44 -9.42
C ALA A 184 6.15 0.22 -10.45
N PHE A 185 6.68 1.05 -11.35
CA PHE A 185 5.92 1.76 -12.38
C PHE A 185 6.32 1.35 -13.81
N ALA A 186 7.26 0.41 -13.95
CA ALA A 186 7.80 -0.01 -15.24
C ALA A 186 6.73 -0.50 -16.22
N GLY A 187 6.97 -0.40 -17.52
CA GLY A 187 6.02 -0.88 -18.54
C GLY A 187 4.79 0.02 -18.77
N ASN A 188 4.63 1.11 -18.00
CA ASN A 188 3.59 2.13 -18.25
C ASN A 188 4.17 3.29 -19.06
N HIS A 189 4.11 3.19 -20.38
CA HIS A 189 4.79 4.10 -21.30
C HIS A 189 4.24 5.53 -21.33
N LEU A 190 3.14 5.86 -20.65
CA LEU A 190 2.62 7.23 -20.57
C LEU A 190 2.78 7.87 -19.20
N LEU A 191 3.40 7.17 -18.23
CA LEU A 191 3.70 7.74 -16.92
C LEU A 191 4.92 8.67 -16.99
N CYS A 192 4.89 9.71 -16.16
CA CYS A 192 5.98 10.67 -16.00
C CYS A 192 6.02 11.21 -14.56
N GLY A 193 7.10 11.91 -14.21
CA GLY A 193 7.37 12.44 -12.88
C GLY A 193 8.08 11.45 -11.95
N PRO A 194 8.64 11.92 -10.83
CA PRO A 194 9.35 11.07 -9.87
C PRO A 194 8.47 9.92 -9.34
N PRO A 195 9.02 8.70 -9.17
CA PRO A 195 10.46 8.34 -9.22
C PRO A 195 10.99 8.00 -10.63
N LEU A 196 10.18 8.14 -11.68
CA LEU A 196 10.66 7.90 -13.04
C LEU A 196 11.57 9.04 -13.51
N PRO A 197 12.60 8.75 -14.33
CA PRO A 197 13.47 9.79 -14.90
C PRO A 197 12.75 10.65 -15.96
N ARG A 198 11.57 10.22 -16.41
CA ARG A 198 10.80 10.91 -17.44
C ARG A 198 10.10 12.12 -16.85
N LEU A 199 10.41 13.30 -17.39
CA LEU A 199 9.72 14.54 -17.05
C LEU A 199 8.34 14.59 -17.71
N CYS A 200 7.37 15.16 -16.99
CA CYS A 200 6.07 15.48 -17.56
C CYS A 200 6.22 16.79 -18.33
N PHE A 201 6.12 16.74 -19.65
CA PHE A 201 5.99 17.94 -20.48
C PHE A 201 4.51 18.12 -20.75
N ASP A 202 3.92 19.19 -20.23
CA ASP A 202 2.60 19.60 -20.66
C ASP A 202 2.65 19.92 -22.15
N HIS A 203 1.62 19.53 -22.90
CA HIS A 203 1.44 19.92 -24.29
C HIS A 203 1.23 21.44 -24.39
N ALA A 204 2.32 22.20 -24.35
CA ALA A 204 2.39 23.58 -24.79
C ALA A 204 3.04 23.61 -26.18
N GLU A 205 2.31 23.10 -27.17
CA GLU A 205 2.61 23.43 -28.57
C GLU A 205 1.91 24.76 -28.89
N LYS A 206 2.52 25.86 -28.45
CA LYS A 206 2.37 27.19 -29.07
C LYS A 206 3.71 27.92 -29.01
N THR A 207 4.43 27.81 -30.13
CA THR A 207 5.20 28.86 -30.82
C THR A 207 5.67 30.08 -30.02
N GLY A 208 6.98 30.30 -30.04
CA GLY A 208 7.57 31.62 -30.27
C GLY A 208 8.00 32.40 -29.03
N ASP A 209 9.32 32.46 -28.86
CA ASP A 209 10.15 33.49 -28.24
C ASP A 209 9.94 33.90 -26.76
N GLN A 210 11.10 34.17 -26.16
CA GLN A 210 11.44 34.46 -24.77
C GLN A 210 10.48 35.42 -24.04
N GLU A 211 10.12 35.08 -22.81
CA GLU A 211 10.34 35.91 -21.61
C GLU A 211 10.07 35.10 -20.33
N GLU A 212 10.80 35.46 -19.27
CA GLU A 212 10.86 34.79 -17.97
C GLU A 212 9.51 34.70 -17.26
N GLU A 213 9.14 33.51 -16.79
CA GLU A 213 8.29 33.37 -15.60
C GLU A 213 8.90 32.31 -14.66
N GLU A 214 9.58 32.80 -13.63
CA GLU A 214 9.94 32.04 -12.44
C GLU A 214 8.67 31.49 -11.76
N GLY A 215 8.41 30.20 -11.96
CA GLY A 215 7.22 29.52 -11.45
C GLY A 215 7.54 28.29 -10.61
N LYS A 216 8.09 28.51 -9.40
CA LYS A 216 8.02 27.61 -8.22
C LYS A 216 8.22 26.11 -8.46
N TYR A 217 9.42 25.73 -8.84
CA TYR A 217 10.01 24.48 -8.34
C TYR A 217 11.38 24.79 -7.76
N GLU A 218 11.36 25.62 -6.71
CA GLU A 218 12.51 25.80 -5.84
C GLU A 218 12.66 24.51 -5.01
N LEU A 219 13.37 23.58 -5.63
CA LEU A 219 14.30 22.66 -5.00
C LEU A 219 14.79 23.31 -3.69
N ILE A 220 14.46 22.68 -2.56
CA ILE A 220 14.92 22.99 -1.19
C ILE A 220 16.08 23.98 -1.22
N THR A 221 15.78 25.25 -0.95
CA THR A 221 16.69 26.38 -1.23
C THR A 221 18.04 26.14 -0.58
N GLN A 222 19.15 26.59 -1.19
CA GLN A 222 20.49 26.49 -0.61
C GLN A 222 20.54 27.02 0.85
N GLY A 223 19.70 28.03 1.15
CA GLY A 223 19.50 28.55 2.50
C GLY A 223 18.95 27.54 3.51
N PHE A 224 18.08 26.60 3.10
CA PHE A 224 17.57 25.54 3.97
C PHE A 224 18.70 24.59 4.39
N TYR A 225 19.54 24.14 3.46
CA TYR A 225 20.68 23.28 3.79
C TYR A 225 21.73 23.97 4.66
N ILE A 226 22.00 25.25 4.40
CA ILE A 226 22.89 26.06 5.25
C ILE A 226 22.30 26.17 6.66
N SER A 227 20.99 26.43 6.79
CA SER A 227 20.33 26.53 8.10
C SER A 227 20.37 25.21 8.88
N MET A 228 20.20 24.07 8.20
CA MET A 228 20.25 22.74 8.81
C MET A 228 21.66 22.38 9.28
N ALA A 229 22.69 22.69 8.47
CA ALA A 229 24.08 22.45 8.84
C ALA A 229 24.51 23.32 10.02
N LEU A 230 24.14 24.61 10.02
CA LEU A 230 24.44 25.52 11.14
C LEU A 230 23.72 25.08 12.42
N GLY A 231 22.45 24.65 12.33
CA GLY A 231 21.70 24.11 13.46
C GLY A 231 22.39 22.91 14.11
N PHE A 232 22.84 21.94 13.28
CA PHE A 232 23.55 20.76 13.76
C PHE A 232 24.86 21.10 14.49
N VAL A 233 25.64 22.06 13.98
CA VAL A 233 26.90 22.49 14.61
C VAL A 233 26.62 23.14 15.98
N VAL A 234 25.64 24.03 16.07
CA VAL A 234 25.30 24.70 17.34
C VAL A 234 24.82 23.69 18.38
N GLU A 235 23.98 22.74 17.99
CA GLU A 235 23.41 21.74 18.89
C GLU A 235 24.46 20.71 19.34
N PHE A 236 25.32 20.27 18.42
CA PHE A 236 26.41 19.33 18.72
C PHE A 236 27.45 19.94 19.66
N TYR A 237 27.96 21.16 19.36
CA TYR A 237 28.98 21.79 20.20
C TYR A 237 28.41 22.45 21.46
N GLY A 238 27.14 22.83 21.47
CA GLY A 238 26.47 23.37 22.66
C GLY A 238 26.17 22.29 23.72
N VAL A 239 25.86 21.07 23.30
CA VAL A 239 25.48 19.97 24.22
C VAL A 239 26.64 19.03 24.52
N ILE A 240 27.39 18.62 23.50
CA ILE A 240 28.44 17.60 23.64
C ILE A 240 29.81 18.22 23.94
N GLY A 241 30.07 19.43 23.44
CA GLY A 241 31.31 20.17 23.71
C GLY A 241 31.64 20.30 25.21
N PRO A 242 30.71 20.73 26.08
CA PRO A 242 30.94 20.84 27.51
C PRO A 242 31.16 19.49 28.22
N LEU A 243 30.72 18.38 27.64
CA LEU A 243 30.90 17.04 28.18
C LEU A 243 32.28 16.44 27.85
N LEU A 244 32.93 16.92 26.80
CA LEU A 244 34.27 16.45 26.37
C LEU A 244 35.43 17.17 27.07
N PHE A 245 35.15 18.28 27.77
CA PHE A 245 36.15 19.07 28.52
C PHE A 245 35.95 19.01 30.04
N LYS A 246 35.53 17.84 30.56
CA LYS A 246 35.44 17.59 32.00
C LYS A 246 36.35 16.44 32.42
#